data_AF-A0A9D6WWS4-F1
#
_entry.id   AF-A0A9D6WWS4-F1
#
_cell.length_a   1.000
_cell.length_b   1.000
_cell.length_c   1.000
_cell.angle_alpha   90.00
_cell.angle_beta   90.00
_cell.angle_gamma   90.00
#
_symmetry.space_group_name_H-M   'P 1'
#
loop_
_entity.id
_entity.type
_entity.pdbx_description
1 polymer ?
#
loop_
_entity_poly.entity_id
_entity_poly.type
_entity_poly.pdbx_seq_one_letter_code
_entity_poly.pdbx_strand_id
1 'polypeptide(L)'
;MPSRFATRADVRGPRSRWLRRILDFACLVALAAPALAAAAQFDLCVRGTGLGVSRIARLTLEVSPAEAAASITGVAPRLGAMLANQRFWNNEAEDVFGAPFDAEICGEAVAPQLKLELTLGEAEARELVANATRGGVRPAQVVRPRQAAPLPANAPDDLVRDAQGNVQYQVMRVHYATNRKDAGGAVASDVRFGGERGSLSFGVAEVTVPKSHRIGALEAPSILRLEFRVDPTKHVVLASVKPLAHEAWRAEIARRATALGNAGILVFIHGYNVRFADAARRAGQLSYDLGFAGPTVLFSWPSRGGVVDYTVDEQAAEWSIPDMKDVLASLATVAPGVPVYVIAHSMGNRVLTRGFKALLDEDLNKRRAFKQIVLAAPDIDADVFRREIGPAILGKGPRVTLYASSNDKALAASRNLHGGYRRLGESGDNIVVMRDLDTVDASMVSTEFLGHSYFGDSSTVMSDLIYVIQKSLPPQDRVRFALEPVRAAMGLYWRFKTQ
;
A
#
# COMPACT_ATOMS: atom_id res chain seq x y z
N MET A 1 90.29 -22.84 -36.14
CA MET A 1 90.43 -24.05 -35.30
C MET A 1 89.06 -24.73 -35.19
N PRO A 2 88.99 -26.06 -35.15
CA PRO A 2 88.31 -26.77 -36.24
C PRO A 2 87.09 -27.59 -35.82
N SER A 3 86.36 -28.02 -36.86
CA SER A 3 85.81 -29.38 -37.03
C SER A 3 84.46 -29.72 -36.36
N ARG A 4 83.54 -30.50 -36.95
CA ARG A 4 83.48 -31.18 -38.26
C ARG A 4 82.14 -31.95 -38.37
N PHE A 5 81.68 -32.12 -39.62
CA PHE A 5 80.86 -33.21 -40.21
C PHE A 5 79.43 -33.48 -39.68
N ALA A 6 78.37 -33.29 -40.50
CA ALA A 6 77.87 -34.14 -41.61
C ALA A 6 77.26 -35.47 -41.11
N THR A 7 76.10 -35.98 -41.54
CA THR A 7 75.62 -36.25 -42.92
C THR A 7 74.18 -36.81 -42.85
N ARG A 8 73.39 -36.68 -43.95
CA ARG A 8 72.42 -37.64 -44.61
C ARG A 8 71.60 -38.64 -43.76
N ALA A 9 70.47 -39.21 -44.18
CA ALA A 9 69.41 -39.03 -45.17
C ALA A 9 68.45 -40.24 -44.96
N ASP A 10 67.21 -40.12 -45.44
CA ASP A 10 66.37 -41.19 -46.03
C ASP A 10 65.54 -42.18 -45.17
N VAL A 11 64.21 -42.02 -45.32
CA VAL A 11 63.17 -42.98 -45.73
C VAL A 11 63.08 -44.38 -45.07
N ARG A 12 61.90 -44.67 -44.46
CA ARG A 12 60.99 -45.84 -44.68
C ARG A 12 59.96 -45.96 -43.52
N GLY A 13 58.67 -46.17 -43.84
CA GLY A 13 57.62 -46.62 -42.89
C GLY A 13 57.73 -48.14 -42.57
N PRO A 14 56.69 -48.85 -42.06
CA PRO A 14 55.30 -48.47 -41.77
C PRO A 14 54.72 -49.05 -40.43
N ARG A 15 53.42 -48.78 -40.17
CA ARG A 15 52.48 -49.51 -39.28
C ARG A 15 52.65 -49.42 -37.75
N SER A 16 51.80 -48.63 -37.11
CA SER A 16 50.93 -49.16 -36.05
C SER A 16 49.60 -48.39 -36.02
N ARG A 17 48.55 -49.12 -36.38
CA ARG A 17 47.15 -48.72 -36.24
C ARG A 17 46.78 -48.74 -34.74
N TRP A 18 45.72 -48.02 -34.41
CA TRP A 18 45.00 -47.98 -33.12
C TRP A 18 45.52 -46.98 -32.09
N LEU A 19 45.15 -45.70 -32.25
CA LEU A 19 44.62 -44.89 -31.12
C LEU A 19 44.13 -43.46 -31.42
N ARG A 20 43.93 -43.01 -32.67
CA ARG A 20 43.25 -41.72 -32.91
C ARG A 20 42.27 -41.79 -34.08
N ARG A 21 41.09 -42.35 -33.79
CA ARG A 21 39.84 -42.00 -34.47
C ARG A 21 39.37 -40.65 -33.92
N ILE A 22 38.61 -39.93 -34.74
CA ILE A 22 37.91 -38.66 -34.45
C ILE A 22 38.77 -37.42 -34.71
N LEU A 23 38.90 -37.07 -35.99
CA LEU A 23 38.84 -35.70 -36.53
C LEU A 23 38.83 -35.85 -38.06
N ASP A 24 38.05 -35.00 -38.73
CA ASP A 24 37.90 -34.89 -40.18
C ASP A 24 36.83 -35.78 -40.84
N PHE A 25 35.59 -35.62 -40.39
CA PHE A 25 34.41 -35.85 -41.24
C PHE A 25 33.30 -34.86 -40.88
N ALA A 26 33.43 -33.59 -41.29
CA ALA A 26 32.32 -32.64 -41.32
C ALA A 26 32.67 -31.42 -42.19
N CYS A 27 32.68 -31.62 -43.51
CA CYS A 27 32.50 -30.53 -44.46
C CYS A 27 31.06 -30.61 -44.98
N LEU A 28 30.37 -29.46 -44.96
CA LEU A 28 29.19 -29.12 -45.76
C LEU A 28 27.84 -29.78 -45.42
N VAL A 29 27.32 -29.46 -44.23
CA VAL A 29 25.91 -29.04 -44.11
C VAL A 29 25.89 -27.80 -43.20
N ALA A 30 26.27 -26.65 -43.77
CA ALA A 30 25.91 -25.36 -43.16
C ALA A 30 24.45 -25.11 -43.53
N LEU A 31 23.54 -25.63 -42.71
CA LEU A 31 22.18 -25.10 -42.64
C LEU A 31 22.32 -23.60 -42.40
N ALA A 32 21.78 -22.79 -43.32
CA ALA A 32 21.57 -21.38 -43.08
C ALA A 32 20.70 -21.26 -41.82
N ALA A 33 21.33 -21.02 -40.68
CA ALA A 33 20.64 -20.42 -39.55
C ALA A 33 20.08 -19.09 -40.08
N PRO A 34 18.78 -18.80 -39.94
CA PRO A 34 18.30 -17.47 -40.26
C PRO A 34 19.14 -16.52 -39.42
N ALA A 35 19.81 -15.56 -40.07
CA ALA A 35 20.45 -14.47 -39.35
C ALA A 35 19.42 -13.97 -38.35
N LEU A 36 19.71 -14.05 -37.04
CA LEU A 36 18.84 -13.47 -36.03
C LEU A 36 18.66 -12.01 -36.43
N ALA A 37 17.48 -11.67 -36.96
CA ALA A 37 17.22 -10.33 -37.43
C ALA A 37 17.37 -9.39 -36.23
N ALA A 38 18.40 -8.55 -36.29
CA ALA A 38 18.78 -7.69 -35.18
C ALA A 38 17.55 -6.90 -34.70
N ALA A 39 17.34 -6.82 -33.39
CA ALA A 39 16.27 -6.00 -32.82
C ALA A 39 16.79 -4.58 -32.58
N ALA A 40 15.95 -3.57 -32.80
CA ALA A 40 16.24 -2.21 -32.37
C ALA A 40 15.52 -1.90 -31.06
N GLN A 41 16.12 -1.07 -30.21
CA GLN A 41 15.55 -0.71 -28.91
C GLN A 41 15.17 0.77 -28.87
N PHE A 42 14.00 1.07 -28.31
CA PHE A 42 13.56 2.41 -27.97
C PHE A 42 13.50 2.56 -26.47
N ASP A 43 14.13 3.61 -25.94
CA ASP A 43 14.05 3.98 -24.53
C ASP A 43 13.07 5.13 -24.35
N LEU A 44 11.95 4.84 -23.68
CA LEU A 44 10.77 5.67 -23.69
C LEU A 44 10.37 6.04 -22.26
N CYS A 45 9.83 7.24 -22.13
CA CYS A 45 9.06 7.64 -20.96
C CYS A 45 7.57 7.59 -21.29
N VAL A 46 6.83 6.80 -20.53
CA VAL A 46 5.39 6.61 -20.73
C VAL A 46 4.63 7.10 -19.51
N ARG A 47 3.54 7.81 -19.76
CA ARG A 47 2.64 8.38 -18.75
C ARG A 47 1.20 8.01 -19.05
N GLY A 48 0.46 7.63 -18.02
CA GLY A 48 -0.97 7.38 -18.09
C GLY A 48 -1.71 8.12 -16.98
N THR A 49 -2.81 8.78 -17.31
CA THR A 49 -3.68 9.47 -16.34
C THR A 49 -5.11 8.95 -16.44
N GLY A 50 -5.73 8.67 -15.28
CA GLY A 50 -7.12 8.23 -15.18
C GLY A 50 -7.62 8.38 -13.73
N LEU A 51 -8.90 8.75 -13.56
CA LEU A 51 -9.56 8.93 -12.25
C LEU A 51 -8.72 9.70 -11.20
N GLY A 52 -7.98 10.74 -11.63
CA GLY A 52 -7.17 11.59 -10.74
C GLY A 52 -5.87 10.97 -10.22
N VAL A 53 -5.37 9.91 -10.88
CA VAL A 53 -4.07 9.25 -10.62
C VAL A 53 -3.21 9.34 -11.88
N SER A 54 -1.91 9.66 -11.72
CA SER A 54 -0.92 9.68 -12.81
C SER A 54 0.11 8.59 -12.57
N ARG A 55 0.33 7.74 -13.58
CA ARG A 55 1.35 6.68 -13.62
C ARG A 55 2.44 7.11 -14.59
N ILE A 56 3.71 7.02 -14.22
CA ILE A 56 4.88 7.35 -15.06
C ILE A 56 5.87 6.20 -14.96
N ALA A 57 6.44 5.75 -16.08
CA ALA A 57 7.41 4.65 -16.13
C ALA A 57 8.44 4.84 -17.27
N ARG A 58 9.63 4.26 -17.10
CA ARG A 58 10.62 4.06 -18.16
C ARG A 58 10.38 2.71 -18.83
N LEU A 59 10.18 2.73 -20.13
CA LEU A 59 9.88 1.56 -20.97
C LEU A 59 11.00 1.35 -21.98
N THR A 60 11.58 0.15 -21.98
CA THR A 60 12.41 -0.34 -23.09
C THR A 60 11.53 -1.14 -24.05
N LEU A 61 11.34 -0.63 -25.27
CA LEU A 61 10.59 -1.29 -26.33
C LEU A 61 11.58 -1.86 -27.36
N GLU A 62 11.70 -3.18 -27.44
CA GLU A 62 12.53 -3.87 -28.41
C GLU A 62 11.68 -4.33 -29.61
N VAL A 63 12.12 -4.03 -30.82
CA VAL A 63 11.36 -4.30 -32.06
C VAL A 63 12.24 -5.09 -33.02
N SER A 64 11.76 -6.26 -33.44
CA SER A 64 12.40 -7.12 -34.42
C SER A 64 11.46 -7.39 -35.61
N PRO A 65 11.96 -7.40 -36.85
CA PRO A 65 13.34 -7.13 -37.26
C PRO A 65 13.65 -5.61 -37.28
N ALA A 66 14.92 -5.21 -37.31
CA ALA A 66 15.35 -3.81 -37.24
C ALA A 66 14.76 -2.93 -38.37
N GLU A 67 14.50 -3.50 -39.54
CA GLU A 67 13.86 -2.82 -40.67
C GLU A 67 12.43 -2.38 -40.32
N ALA A 68 11.68 -3.20 -39.59
CA ALA A 68 10.36 -2.85 -39.08
C ALA A 68 10.45 -1.76 -38.00
N ALA A 69 11.50 -1.79 -37.17
CA ALA A 69 11.75 -0.77 -36.16
C ALA A 69 12.00 0.62 -36.76
N ALA A 70 12.80 0.69 -37.83
CA ALA A 70 13.08 1.94 -38.54
C ALA A 70 11.78 2.60 -39.03
N SER A 71 10.82 1.80 -39.50
CA SER A 71 9.52 2.27 -39.98
C SER A 71 8.66 2.90 -38.88
N ILE A 72 8.76 2.43 -37.63
CA ILE A 72 7.91 2.91 -36.53
C ILE A 72 8.56 3.96 -35.63
N THR A 73 9.79 4.40 -35.92
CA THR A 73 10.55 5.37 -35.10
C THR A 73 9.73 6.60 -34.69
N GLY A 74 8.98 7.19 -35.64
CA GLY A 74 8.17 8.40 -35.38
C GLY A 74 6.94 8.17 -34.50
N VAL A 75 6.48 6.91 -34.38
CA VAL A 75 5.28 6.53 -33.60
C VAL A 75 5.60 5.71 -32.35
N ALA A 76 6.87 5.29 -32.20
CA ALA A 76 7.33 4.44 -31.11
C ALA A 76 6.98 4.98 -29.70
N PRO A 77 7.10 6.28 -29.38
CA PRO A 77 6.70 6.77 -28.07
C PRO A 77 5.20 6.59 -27.77
N ARG A 78 4.34 6.96 -28.73
CA ARG A 78 2.89 6.81 -28.60
C ARG A 78 2.48 5.34 -28.55
N LEU A 79 3.05 4.51 -29.41
CA LEU A 79 2.83 3.06 -29.41
C LEU A 79 3.26 2.44 -28.08
N GLY A 80 4.44 2.81 -27.57
CA GLY A 80 4.96 2.36 -26.28
C GLY A 80 4.04 2.72 -25.12
N ALA A 81 3.50 3.95 -25.09
CA ALA A 81 2.56 4.37 -24.05
C ALA A 81 1.22 3.61 -24.12
N MET A 82 0.70 3.37 -25.32
CA MET A 82 -0.52 2.59 -25.51
C MET A 82 -0.34 1.12 -25.10
N LEU A 83 0.77 0.50 -25.53
CA LEU A 83 1.11 -0.86 -25.14
C LEU A 83 1.36 -0.95 -23.63
N ALA A 84 1.97 0.07 -23.03
CA ALA A 84 2.16 0.11 -21.59
C ALA A 84 0.83 0.20 -20.83
N ASN A 85 -0.10 1.04 -21.30
CA ASN A 85 -1.44 1.13 -20.72
C ASN A 85 -2.19 -0.19 -20.84
N GLN A 86 -2.14 -0.83 -22.01
CA GLN A 86 -2.78 -2.11 -22.25
C GLN A 86 -2.17 -3.24 -21.40
N ARG A 87 -0.82 -3.31 -21.33
CA ARG A 87 -0.11 -4.47 -20.77
C ARG A 87 0.16 -4.36 -19.29
N PHE A 88 0.39 -3.16 -18.77
CA PHE A 88 0.81 -2.93 -17.39
C PHE A 88 -0.20 -2.12 -16.58
N TRP A 89 -1.10 -1.36 -17.22
CA TRP A 89 -2.13 -0.57 -16.55
C TRP A 89 -3.56 -1.04 -16.86
N ASN A 90 -3.75 -2.20 -17.50
CA ASN A 90 -5.05 -2.80 -17.80
C ASN A 90 -6.05 -1.88 -18.54
N ASN A 91 -5.55 -0.93 -19.34
CA ASN A 91 -6.34 0.14 -20.00
C ASN A 91 -7.07 1.08 -19.02
N GLU A 92 -6.61 1.21 -17.78
CA GLU A 92 -7.20 2.12 -16.79
C GLU A 92 -6.83 3.59 -17.00
N ALA A 93 -5.76 3.89 -17.74
CA ALA A 93 -5.46 5.27 -18.10
C ALA A 93 -6.39 5.72 -19.23
N GLU A 94 -7.11 6.82 -18.99
CA GLU A 94 -7.97 7.49 -19.96
C GLU A 94 -7.12 8.23 -21.00
N ASP A 95 -6.09 8.94 -20.54
CA ASP A 95 -5.10 9.62 -21.37
C ASP A 95 -3.74 8.95 -21.24
N VAL A 96 -3.09 8.69 -22.38
CA VAL A 96 -1.76 8.09 -22.45
C VAL A 96 -0.83 8.96 -23.28
N PHE A 97 0.37 9.17 -22.77
CA PHE A 97 1.40 9.96 -23.40
C PHE A 97 2.72 9.20 -23.38
N GLY A 98 3.48 9.30 -24.46
CA GLY A 98 4.82 8.73 -24.55
C GLY A 98 5.77 9.71 -25.22
N ALA A 99 6.99 9.77 -24.68
CA ALA A 99 8.10 10.54 -25.23
C ALA A 99 9.38 9.69 -25.21
N PRO A 100 10.44 10.07 -25.94
CA PRO A 100 11.79 9.58 -25.66
C PRO A 100 12.12 9.77 -24.17
N PHE A 101 12.88 8.85 -23.59
CA PHE A 101 13.24 8.96 -22.19
C PHE A 101 14.14 10.19 -21.94
N ASP A 102 13.74 10.99 -20.96
CA ASP A 102 14.47 12.15 -20.45
C ASP A 102 14.36 12.16 -18.93
N ALA A 103 15.49 12.21 -18.23
CA ALA A 103 15.55 12.08 -16.77
C ALA A 103 15.00 13.30 -16.03
N GLU A 104 15.06 14.50 -16.62
CA GLU A 104 14.51 15.73 -16.02
C GLU A 104 12.98 15.75 -16.15
N ILE A 105 12.45 15.22 -17.26
CA ILE A 105 11.01 15.15 -17.53
C ILE A 105 10.34 14.00 -16.77
N CYS A 106 11.04 12.88 -16.62
CA CYS A 106 10.46 11.64 -16.08
C CYS A 106 10.89 11.36 -14.64
N GLY A 107 11.94 12.02 -14.15
CA GLY A 107 12.51 11.85 -12.82
C GLY A 107 13.54 10.70 -12.78
N GLU A 108 14.69 10.94 -12.15
CA GLU A 108 15.79 9.96 -12.04
C GLU A 108 15.40 8.68 -11.26
N ALA A 109 14.36 8.71 -10.43
CA ALA A 109 13.87 7.58 -9.65
C ALA A 109 13.09 6.53 -10.48
N VAL A 110 12.96 6.71 -11.80
CA VAL A 110 12.10 5.90 -12.69
C VAL A 110 12.83 4.71 -13.36
N ALA A 111 14.03 4.33 -12.93
CA ALA A 111 14.81 3.23 -13.50
C ALA A 111 14.32 1.80 -13.11
N PRO A 112 14.73 0.76 -13.87
CA PRO A 112 14.04 0.26 -15.07
C PRO A 112 12.73 -0.45 -14.72
N GLN A 113 11.61 0.00 -15.30
CA GLN A 113 10.30 -0.43 -14.81
C GLN A 113 9.53 -1.32 -15.79
N LEU A 114 9.79 -1.26 -17.10
CA LEU A 114 9.02 -2.01 -18.08
C LEU A 114 9.90 -2.41 -19.28
N LYS A 115 9.80 -3.67 -19.71
CA LYS A 115 10.39 -4.17 -20.96
C LYS A 115 9.30 -4.78 -21.83
N LEU A 116 9.25 -4.43 -23.11
CA LEU A 116 8.36 -5.03 -24.09
C LEU A 116 9.14 -5.47 -25.32
N GLU A 117 8.86 -6.68 -25.79
CA GLU A 117 9.40 -7.22 -27.03
C GLU A 117 8.29 -7.32 -28.07
N LEU A 118 8.53 -6.71 -29.22
CA LEU A 118 7.64 -6.59 -30.35
C LEU A 118 8.25 -7.31 -31.54
N THR A 119 7.48 -8.17 -32.19
CA THR A 119 7.83 -8.72 -33.50
C THR A 119 6.81 -8.24 -34.51
N LEU A 120 7.26 -7.52 -35.54
CA LEU A 120 6.39 -6.94 -36.56
C LEU A 120 6.87 -7.34 -37.96
N GLY A 121 5.94 -7.69 -38.84
CA GLY A 121 6.20 -7.71 -40.28
C GLY A 121 6.30 -6.30 -40.86
N GLU A 122 6.98 -6.14 -42.01
CA GLU A 122 7.08 -4.83 -42.69
C GLU A 122 5.70 -4.23 -43.03
N ALA A 123 4.74 -5.06 -43.46
CA ALA A 123 3.40 -4.62 -43.79
C ALA A 123 2.65 -4.09 -42.55
N GLU A 124 2.78 -4.79 -41.41
CA GLU A 124 2.17 -4.41 -40.13
C GLU A 124 2.77 -3.09 -39.61
N ALA A 125 4.09 -2.94 -39.72
CA ALA A 125 4.77 -1.70 -39.33
C ALA A 125 4.29 -0.50 -40.16
N ARG A 126 4.11 -0.65 -41.48
CA ARG A 126 3.58 0.41 -42.36
C ARG A 126 2.13 0.76 -42.03
N GLU A 127 1.30 -0.23 -41.72
CA GLU A 127 -0.09 -0.02 -41.32
C GLU A 127 -0.20 0.73 -39.98
N LEU A 128 0.62 0.36 -38.99
CA LEU A 128 0.74 1.05 -37.70
C LEU A 128 1.06 2.54 -37.87
N VAL A 129 2.00 2.88 -38.75
CA VAL A 129 2.38 4.26 -39.05
C VAL A 129 1.24 5.02 -39.73
N ALA A 130 0.59 4.40 -40.71
CA ALA A 130 -0.54 5.00 -41.44
C ALA A 130 -1.75 5.28 -40.54
N ASN A 131 -2.04 4.39 -39.59
CA ASN A 131 -3.14 4.56 -38.64
C ASN A 131 -2.83 5.63 -37.59
N ALA A 132 -1.58 5.70 -37.12
CA ALA A 132 -1.14 6.74 -36.19
C ALA A 132 -1.21 8.17 -36.77
N THR A 133 -0.98 8.32 -38.09
CA THR A 133 -1.07 9.62 -38.78
C THR A 133 -2.52 10.08 -39.04
N ARG A 134 -3.48 9.16 -39.09
CA ARG A 134 -4.90 9.47 -39.36
C ARG A 134 -5.73 9.79 -38.11
N GLY A 135 -5.13 9.82 -36.92
CA GLY A 135 -5.82 10.14 -35.67
C GLY A 135 -6.83 9.09 -35.21
N GLY A 136 -6.85 7.89 -35.82
CA GLY A 136 -7.85 6.86 -35.58
C GLY A 136 -7.30 5.55 -34.98
N VAL A 137 -7.67 5.31 -33.72
CA VAL A 137 -7.96 4.00 -33.08
C VAL A 137 -6.81 3.13 -32.50
N ARG A 138 -7.20 2.45 -31.41
CA ARG A 138 -6.50 1.54 -30.48
C ARG A 138 -5.80 0.36 -31.21
N PRO A 139 -4.51 0.05 -30.93
CA PRO A 139 -3.70 -0.93 -31.67
C PRO A 139 -3.95 -2.37 -31.23
N ALA A 140 -4.98 -2.61 -30.42
CA ALA A 140 -5.17 -3.85 -29.65
C ALA A 140 -5.35 -5.12 -30.49
N GLN A 141 -5.47 -5.03 -31.82
CA GLN A 141 -5.64 -6.18 -32.71
C GLN A 141 -4.39 -6.59 -33.50
N VAL A 142 -3.37 -5.74 -33.62
CA VAL A 142 -2.27 -5.99 -34.58
C VAL A 142 -1.01 -6.54 -33.91
N VAL A 143 -0.84 -6.37 -32.59
CA VAL A 143 0.43 -6.69 -31.93
C VAL A 143 0.25 -7.77 -30.87
N ARG A 144 0.98 -8.89 -31.00
CA ARG A 144 1.15 -9.92 -29.95
C ARG A 144 2.53 -9.78 -29.29
N PRO A 145 2.69 -8.96 -28.23
CA PRO A 145 3.98 -8.86 -27.54
C PRO A 145 4.34 -10.19 -26.88
N ARG A 146 5.61 -10.58 -26.96
CA ARG A 146 6.13 -11.79 -26.29
C ARG A 146 6.18 -11.55 -24.77
N GLN A 147 5.90 -12.59 -23.98
CA GLN A 147 5.86 -12.53 -22.51
C GLN A 147 7.19 -12.03 -21.92
N ALA A 148 7.24 -10.78 -21.47
CA ALA A 148 8.16 -10.33 -20.45
C ALA A 148 7.52 -10.46 -19.06
N ALA A 149 8.31 -10.86 -18.06
CA ALA A 149 7.87 -11.06 -16.69
C ALA A 149 7.26 -9.76 -16.11
N PRO A 150 6.09 -9.80 -15.46
CA PRO A 150 5.48 -8.62 -14.88
C PRO A 150 6.25 -8.15 -13.64
N LEU A 151 6.56 -6.85 -13.57
CA LEU A 151 7.00 -6.19 -12.35
C LEU A 151 5.79 -5.89 -11.44
N PRO A 152 5.95 -5.91 -10.11
CA PRO A 152 4.85 -5.91 -9.17
C PRO A 152 4.30 -4.50 -8.95
N ALA A 153 3.23 -4.16 -9.69
CA ALA A 153 2.15 -3.40 -9.10
C ALA A 153 1.49 -4.30 -8.04
N ASN A 154 1.09 -3.76 -6.88
CA ASN A 154 0.56 -4.53 -5.74
C ASN A 154 -0.27 -5.75 -6.20
N ALA A 155 0.27 -6.94 -5.90
CA ALA A 155 0.10 -8.12 -6.74
C ALA A 155 -1.36 -8.41 -7.16
N PRO A 156 -1.62 -8.75 -8.45
CA PRO A 156 -2.90 -9.25 -8.94
C PRO A 156 -3.41 -10.56 -8.29
N ASP A 157 -2.67 -11.16 -7.35
CA ASP A 157 -2.99 -12.45 -6.72
C ASP A 157 -3.92 -12.35 -5.50
N ASP A 158 -4.34 -11.14 -5.13
CA ASP A 158 -5.23 -10.93 -3.98
C ASP A 158 -6.73 -10.97 -4.38
N LEU A 159 -7.07 -10.93 -5.68
CA LEU A 159 -8.46 -11.06 -6.15
C LEU A 159 -8.83 -12.53 -6.33
N VAL A 160 -9.77 -13.03 -5.53
CA VAL A 160 -10.32 -14.37 -5.71
C VAL A 160 -11.52 -14.33 -6.65
N ARG A 161 -11.49 -15.20 -7.65
CA ARG A 161 -12.52 -15.31 -8.70
C ARG A 161 -13.19 -16.67 -8.69
N ASP A 162 -14.45 -16.71 -9.10
CA ASP A 162 -15.15 -17.98 -9.35
C ASP A 162 -14.69 -18.66 -10.65
N ALA A 163 -15.24 -19.84 -10.94
CA ALA A 163 -14.92 -20.61 -12.14
C ALA A 163 -15.27 -19.88 -13.45
N GLN A 164 -16.13 -18.87 -13.38
CA GLN A 164 -16.56 -18.02 -14.50
C GLN A 164 -15.70 -16.73 -14.61
N GLY A 165 -14.72 -16.54 -13.72
CA GLY A 165 -13.82 -15.39 -13.73
C GLY A 165 -14.36 -14.14 -13.01
N ASN A 166 -15.53 -14.22 -12.37
CA ASN A 166 -16.08 -13.09 -11.61
C ASN A 166 -15.36 -12.95 -10.28
N VAL A 167 -14.96 -11.72 -9.95
CA VAL A 167 -14.39 -11.40 -8.62
C VAL A 167 -15.44 -11.67 -7.54
N GLN A 168 -15.05 -12.47 -6.54
CA GLN A 168 -15.86 -12.79 -5.38
C GLN A 168 -15.45 -11.93 -4.19
N TYR A 169 -14.15 -11.87 -3.90
CA TYR A 169 -13.59 -11.06 -2.81
C TYR A 169 -12.12 -10.73 -3.07
N GLN A 170 -11.61 -9.75 -2.33
CA GLN A 170 -10.21 -9.32 -2.33
C GLN A 170 -9.53 -9.67 -1.00
N VAL A 171 -8.29 -10.13 -1.04
CA VAL A 171 -7.45 -10.43 0.12
C VAL A 171 -6.58 -9.22 0.44
N MET A 172 -6.84 -8.59 1.59
CA MET A 172 -6.05 -7.51 2.14
C MET A 172 -5.00 -8.07 3.11
N ARG A 173 -3.73 -7.82 2.83
CA ARG A 173 -2.63 -8.20 3.73
C ARG A 173 -2.34 -7.10 4.74
N VAL A 174 -2.59 -7.41 6.01
CA VAL A 174 -2.37 -6.54 7.16
C VAL A 174 -1.14 -7.03 7.94
N HIS A 175 -0.11 -6.20 8.05
CA HIS A 175 1.08 -6.51 8.83
C HIS A 175 0.77 -6.17 10.29
N TYR A 176 0.76 -7.13 11.19
CA TYR A 176 0.45 -6.83 12.59
C TYR A 176 1.72 -6.71 13.44
N ALA A 177 1.68 -5.81 14.41
CA ALA A 177 2.51 -5.80 15.59
C ALA A 177 1.56 -5.90 16.80
N THR A 178 1.77 -6.87 17.69
CA THR A 178 0.86 -7.13 18.80
C THR A 178 1.62 -7.56 20.04
N ASN A 179 1.28 -6.98 21.18
CA ASN A 179 1.75 -7.40 22.51
C ASN A 179 0.63 -8.13 23.28
N ARG A 180 -0.33 -8.71 22.54
CA ARG A 180 -1.25 -9.73 23.06
C ARG A 180 -0.51 -11.05 23.22
N LYS A 181 -0.86 -11.80 24.26
CA LYS A 181 -0.37 -13.16 24.45
C LYS A 181 -0.83 -14.05 23.29
N ASP A 182 0.12 -14.75 22.66
CA ASP A 182 -0.14 -15.72 21.60
C ASP A 182 -0.55 -17.06 22.22
N ALA A 183 -1.72 -17.57 21.84
CA ALA A 183 -2.18 -18.90 22.21
C ALA A 183 -1.53 -20.03 21.36
N GLY A 184 -0.73 -19.67 20.35
CA GLY A 184 0.01 -20.60 19.49
C GLY A 184 -0.72 -20.95 18.19
N GLY A 185 -0.02 -21.61 17.27
CA GLY A 185 -0.54 -21.94 15.92
C GLY A 185 -1.55 -23.08 15.85
N ALA A 186 -1.82 -23.76 16.98
CA ALA A 186 -2.79 -24.87 17.03
C ALA A 186 -4.25 -24.39 17.17
N VAL A 187 -4.47 -23.10 17.46
CA VAL A 187 -5.81 -22.52 17.57
C VAL A 187 -6.21 -21.78 16.30
N ALA A 188 -7.51 -21.58 16.12
CA ALA A 188 -8.04 -20.83 14.99
C ALA A 188 -7.56 -19.37 15.00
N SER A 189 -7.44 -18.78 13.81
CA SER A 189 -6.87 -17.43 13.62
C SER A 189 -7.62 -16.33 14.37
N ASP A 190 -8.92 -16.51 14.57
CA ASP A 190 -9.81 -15.58 15.27
C ASP A 190 -9.61 -15.54 16.79
N VAL A 191 -9.10 -16.63 17.38
CA VAL A 191 -8.87 -16.77 18.82
C VAL A 191 -7.39 -16.83 19.21
N ARG A 192 -6.48 -16.75 18.23
CA ARG A 192 -5.03 -16.84 18.47
C ARG A 192 -4.51 -15.80 19.46
N PHE A 193 -4.99 -14.57 19.37
CA PHE A 193 -4.59 -13.48 20.24
C PHE A 193 -5.78 -13.02 21.09
N GLY A 194 -5.71 -13.29 22.39
CA GLY A 194 -6.72 -12.89 23.38
C GLY A 194 -6.55 -11.47 23.91
N GLY A 195 -7.19 -11.19 25.05
CA GLY A 195 -7.07 -9.93 25.80
C GLY A 195 -5.96 -9.92 26.85
N GLU A 196 -5.11 -10.95 26.90
CA GLU A 196 -4.01 -11.05 27.86
C GLU A 196 -2.75 -10.39 27.33
N ARG A 197 -1.94 -9.81 28.24
CA ARG A 197 -0.64 -9.22 27.93
C ARG A 197 0.39 -10.30 27.58
N GLY A 198 1.23 -10.04 26.58
CA GLY A 198 2.32 -10.92 26.15
C GLY A 198 3.49 -10.12 25.57
N SER A 199 4.53 -10.79 25.07
CA SER A 199 5.64 -10.10 24.41
C SER A 199 5.22 -9.51 23.07
N LEU A 200 5.82 -8.38 22.67
CA LEU A 200 5.67 -7.83 21.34
C LEU A 200 6.04 -8.87 20.26
N SER A 201 5.12 -9.08 19.32
CA SER A 201 5.22 -10.07 18.26
C SER A 201 4.72 -9.50 16.93
N PHE A 202 5.19 -10.07 15.82
CA PHE A 202 4.96 -9.54 14.48
C PHE A 202 4.42 -10.61 13.54
N GLY A 203 3.78 -10.20 12.45
CA GLY A 203 3.34 -11.12 11.41
C GLY A 203 2.45 -10.49 10.36
N VAL A 204 1.77 -11.33 9.60
CA VAL A 204 0.79 -10.96 8.58
C VAL A 204 -0.54 -11.62 8.87
N ALA A 205 -1.59 -10.84 8.84
CA ALA A 205 -2.98 -11.26 8.84
C ALA A 205 -3.55 -11.07 7.42
N GLU A 206 -4.19 -12.10 6.88
CA GLU A 206 -4.92 -12.02 5.61
C GLU A 206 -6.39 -11.77 5.92
N VAL A 207 -6.94 -10.67 5.40
CA VAL A 207 -8.33 -10.26 5.61
C VAL A 207 -9.04 -10.26 4.26
N THR A 208 -10.14 -11.00 4.12
CA THR A 208 -10.96 -10.95 2.90
C THR A 208 -11.97 -9.82 2.99
N VAL A 209 -12.21 -9.14 1.87
CA VAL A 209 -13.23 -8.10 1.70
C VAL A 209 -14.12 -8.48 0.52
N PRO A 210 -15.45 -8.64 0.71
CA PRO A 210 -16.34 -9.15 -0.31
C PRO A 210 -16.56 -8.12 -1.43
N LYS A 211 -16.88 -8.56 -2.65
CA LYS A 211 -17.24 -7.63 -3.74
C LYS A 211 -18.46 -6.76 -3.41
N SER A 212 -19.35 -7.25 -2.55
CA SER A 212 -20.54 -6.53 -2.07
C SER A 212 -20.24 -5.52 -0.96
N HIS A 213 -18.97 -5.33 -0.60
CA HIS A 213 -18.56 -4.44 0.48
C HIS A 213 -19.06 -3.02 0.28
N ARG A 214 -19.49 -2.39 1.39
CA ARG A 214 -19.82 -0.97 1.43
C ARG A 214 -18.83 -0.21 2.29
N ILE A 215 -18.44 0.96 1.82
CA ILE A 215 -17.51 1.85 2.51
C ILE A 215 -17.95 2.06 3.98
N GLY A 216 -17.01 1.86 4.90
CA GLY A 216 -17.16 1.99 6.34
C GLY A 216 -17.77 0.76 7.03
N ALA A 217 -18.41 -0.15 6.29
CA ALA A 217 -19.05 -1.32 6.86
C ALA A 217 -18.03 -2.36 7.37
N LEU A 218 -18.47 -3.27 8.22
CA LEU A 218 -17.66 -4.42 8.63
C LEU A 218 -18.54 -5.66 8.59
N GLU A 219 -18.89 -6.09 7.37
CA GLU A 219 -19.88 -7.13 7.14
C GLU A 219 -19.52 -8.40 7.92
N ALA A 220 -20.47 -8.86 8.73
CA ALA A 220 -20.36 -10.04 9.58
C ALA A 220 -21.70 -10.79 9.55
N PRO A 221 -21.69 -12.10 9.88
CA PRO A 221 -22.92 -12.89 9.96
C PRO A 221 -23.94 -12.23 10.87
N SER A 222 -25.19 -12.15 10.40
CA SER A 222 -26.28 -11.56 11.14
C SER A 222 -27.39 -12.58 11.38
N ILE A 223 -27.78 -12.74 12.66
CA ILE A 223 -28.95 -13.55 13.05
C ILE A 223 -30.22 -13.02 12.38
N LEU A 224 -30.34 -11.68 12.23
CA LEU A 224 -31.47 -11.06 11.53
C LEU A 224 -31.55 -11.45 10.04
N ARG A 225 -30.41 -11.80 9.44
CA ARG A 225 -30.32 -12.31 8.05
C ARG A 225 -30.25 -13.84 7.99
N LEU A 226 -30.42 -14.53 9.11
CA LEU A 226 -30.29 -15.98 9.25
C LEU A 226 -28.91 -16.51 8.80
N GLU A 227 -27.86 -15.70 8.98
CA GLU A 227 -26.48 -16.06 8.67
C GLU A 227 -25.76 -16.53 9.93
N PHE A 228 -25.46 -17.83 10.00
CA PHE A 228 -24.83 -18.46 11.16
C PHE A 228 -23.35 -18.84 10.93
N ARG A 229 -22.85 -18.62 9.72
CA ARG A 229 -21.47 -18.95 9.34
C ARG A 229 -20.82 -17.77 8.64
N VAL A 230 -19.53 -17.63 8.90
CA VAL A 230 -18.67 -16.66 8.22
C VAL A 230 -18.49 -17.10 6.77
N ASP A 231 -18.55 -16.13 5.85
CA ASP A 231 -18.53 -16.34 4.40
C ASP A 231 -17.75 -15.20 3.75
N PRO A 232 -16.56 -15.45 3.17
CA PRO A 232 -15.71 -14.40 2.59
C PRO A 232 -16.32 -13.72 1.36
N THR A 233 -17.36 -14.30 0.74
CA THR A 233 -18.09 -13.68 -0.38
C THR A 233 -19.10 -12.63 0.08
N LYS A 234 -19.44 -12.61 1.37
CA LYS A 234 -20.44 -11.72 1.97
C LYS A 234 -19.93 -10.88 3.13
N HIS A 235 -18.87 -11.35 3.78
CA HIS A 235 -18.37 -10.80 5.04
C HIS A 235 -16.90 -10.38 4.90
N VAL A 236 -16.51 -9.39 5.68
CA VAL A 236 -15.09 -9.13 5.91
C VAL A 236 -14.58 -10.19 6.87
N VAL A 237 -13.54 -10.96 6.53
CA VAL A 237 -13.11 -12.13 7.33
C VAL A 237 -11.61 -12.14 7.56
N LEU A 238 -11.17 -12.38 8.80
CA LEU A 238 -9.79 -12.76 9.09
C LEU A 238 -9.56 -14.22 8.64
N ALA A 239 -8.89 -14.40 7.50
CA ALA A 239 -8.67 -15.70 6.88
C ALA A 239 -7.47 -16.45 7.46
N SER A 240 -6.35 -15.75 7.71
CA SER A 240 -5.16 -16.38 8.29
C SER A 240 -4.32 -15.40 9.12
N VAL A 241 -3.55 -15.94 10.07
CA VAL A 241 -2.57 -15.21 10.90
C VAL A 241 -1.24 -15.97 10.89
N LYS A 242 -0.23 -15.37 10.28
CA LYS A 242 1.11 -15.96 10.06
C LYS A 242 2.16 -15.12 10.80
N PRO A 243 2.81 -15.65 11.85
CA PRO A 243 3.87 -14.94 12.56
C PRO A 243 5.08 -14.73 11.66
N LEU A 244 5.77 -13.62 11.87
CA LEU A 244 7.05 -13.33 11.25
C LEU A 244 8.03 -12.89 12.33
N ALA A 245 9.31 -13.20 12.12
CA ALA A 245 10.37 -12.53 12.85
C ALA A 245 10.35 -11.02 12.54
N HIS A 246 10.79 -10.18 13.47
CA HIS A 246 10.76 -8.73 13.33
C HIS A 246 11.46 -8.24 12.05
N GLU A 247 12.64 -8.77 11.72
CA GLU A 247 13.34 -8.39 10.49
C GLU A 247 12.63 -8.85 9.21
N ALA A 248 11.96 -10.00 9.23
CA ALA A 248 11.15 -10.45 8.09
C ALA A 248 9.90 -9.59 7.90
N TRP A 249 9.27 -9.18 9.01
CA TRP A 249 8.16 -8.23 9.01
C TRP A 249 8.58 -6.87 8.46
N ARG A 250 9.74 -6.34 8.90
CA ARG A 250 10.33 -5.10 8.37
C ARG A 250 10.63 -5.22 6.89
N ALA A 251 11.24 -6.32 6.44
CA ALA A 251 11.57 -6.54 5.04
C ALA A 251 10.33 -6.59 4.14
N GLU A 252 9.25 -7.26 4.56
CA GLU A 252 8.00 -7.31 3.79
C GLU A 252 7.32 -5.94 3.70
N ILE A 253 7.31 -5.17 4.81
CA ILE A 253 6.82 -3.79 4.81
C ILE A 253 7.67 -2.94 3.87
N ALA A 254 9.00 -2.97 3.98
CA ALA A 254 9.89 -2.19 3.13
C ALA A 254 9.67 -2.50 1.65
N ARG A 255 9.63 -3.79 1.29
CA ARG A 255 9.41 -4.28 -0.08
C ARG A 255 8.10 -3.76 -0.67
N ARG A 256 7.03 -3.75 0.12
CA ARG A 256 5.73 -3.21 -0.32
C ARG A 256 5.73 -1.69 -0.33
N ALA A 257 6.29 -1.05 0.68
CA ALA A 257 6.31 0.40 0.82
C ALA A 257 7.05 1.09 -0.34
N THR A 258 8.07 0.44 -0.90
CA THR A 258 8.89 0.97 -2.00
C THR A 258 8.44 0.51 -3.39
N ALA A 259 7.40 -0.32 -3.50
CA ALA A 259 6.87 -0.72 -4.80
C ALA A 259 6.19 0.48 -5.52
N LEU A 260 6.21 0.45 -6.84
CA LEU A 260 5.85 1.60 -7.68
C LEU A 260 4.37 2.00 -7.53
N GLY A 261 4.13 3.30 -7.39
CA GLY A 261 2.79 3.85 -7.23
C GLY A 261 2.24 3.79 -5.80
N ASN A 262 3.04 3.41 -4.80
CA ASN A 262 2.56 3.23 -3.43
C ASN A 262 2.52 4.52 -2.62
N ALA A 263 1.42 4.67 -1.86
CA ALA A 263 1.07 5.89 -1.15
C ALA A 263 1.91 6.13 0.12
N GLY A 264 2.58 5.11 0.64
CA GLY A 264 3.34 5.12 1.88
C GLY A 264 3.08 3.88 2.74
N ILE A 265 3.17 4.01 4.06
CA ILE A 265 2.77 3.00 5.04
C ILE A 265 1.55 3.50 5.81
N LEU A 266 0.48 2.72 5.86
CA LEU A 266 -0.70 3.04 6.67
C LEU A 266 -0.62 2.28 7.99
N VAL A 267 -0.80 2.97 9.11
CA VAL A 267 -0.79 2.39 10.46
C VAL A 267 -2.15 2.60 11.10
N PHE A 268 -2.76 1.53 11.60
CA PHE A 268 -4.03 1.58 12.32
C PHE A 268 -3.86 1.09 13.77
N ILE A 269 -4.45 1.83 14.71
CA ILE A 269 -4.48 1.51 16.13
C ILE A 269 -5.94 1.49 16.60
N HIS A 270 -6.40 0.34 17.08
CA HIS A 270 -7.78 0.16 17.52
C HIS A 270 -8.06 0.78 18.92
N GLY A 271 -9.34 0.94 19.24
CA GLY A 271 -9.83 1.47 20.52
C GLY A 271 -10.03 0.40 21.60
N TYR A 272 -10.75 0.77 22.67
CA TYR A 272 -11.10 -0.13 23.78
C TYR A 272 -12.06 -1.23 23.34
N ASN A 273 -12.12 -2.35 24.08
CA ASN A 273 -13.10 -3.41 23.86
C ASN A 273 -13.05 -4.04 22.45
N VAL A 274 -11.85 -4.19 21.87
CA VAL A 274 -11.65 -4.78 20.54
C VAL A 274 -10.86 -6.09 20.63
N ARG A 275 -11.32 -7.17 20.00
CA ARG A 275 -10.51 -8.40 19.86
C ARG A 275 -9.51 -8.25 18.72
N PHE A 276 -8.42 -9.02 18.74
CA PHE A 276 -7.43 -9.00 17.66
C PHE A 276 -8.08 -9.22 16.28
N ALA A 277 -8.99 -10.18 16.17
CA ALA A 277 -9.68 -10.48 14.92
C ALA A 277 -10.48 -9.29 14.38
N ASP A 278 -11.20 -8.57 15.25
CA ASP A 278 -11.99 -7.40 14.87
C ASP A 278 -11.09 -6.22 14.47
N ALA A 279 -9.97 -6.03 15.17
CA ALA A 279 -8.96 -5.04 14.80
C ALA A 279 -8.30 -5.33 13.44
N ALA A 280 -7.97 -6.60 13.17
CA ALA A 280 -7.42 -7.05 11.89
C ALA A 280 -8.41 -6.83 10.75
N ARG A 281 -9.67 -7.25 10.93
CA ARG A 281 -10.75 -7.01 9.96
C ARG A 281 -10.91 -5.53 9.66
N ARG A 282 -10.91 -4.68 10.69
CA ARG A 282 -11.00 -3.22 10.52
C ARG A 282 -9.80 -2.63 9.79
N ALA A 283 -8.58 -3.08 10.09
CA ALA A 283 -7.38 -2.64 9.36
C ALA A 283 -7.43 -3.03 7.87
N GLY A 284 -7.87 -4.26 7.55
CA GLY A 284 -8.04 -4.72 6.18
C GLY A 284 -9.11 -3.91 5.43
N GLN A 285 -10.24 -3.65 6.08
CA GLN A 285 -11.30 -2.81 5.52
C GLN A 285 -10.84 -1.36 5.31
N LEU A 286 -10.11 -0.75 6.26
CA LEU A 286 -9.54 0.59 6.08
C LEU A 286 -8.59 0.64 4.88
N SER A 287 -7.72 -0.37 4.73
CA SER A 287 -6.83 -0.47 3.58
C SER A 287 -7.61 -0.50 2.25
N TYR A 288 -8.69 -1.29 2.21
CA TYR A 288 -9.54 -1.44 1.03
C TYR A 288 -10.28 -0.14 0.70
N ASP A 289 -10.99 0.44 1.67
CA ASP A 289 -11.82 1.62 1.46
C ASP A 289 -11.03 2.88 1.14
N LEU A 290 -9.84 3.01 1.72
CA LEU A 290 -8.95 4.09 1.40
C LEU A 290 -8.21 3.88 0.08
N GLY A 291 -8.44 2.77 -0.63
CA GLY A 291 -7.68 2.39 -1.83
C GLY A 291 -6.17 2.45 -1.59
N PHE A 292 -5.72 2.10 -0.38
CA PHE A 292 -4.35 2.35 0.05
C PHE A 292 -3.41 1.30 -0.54
N ALA A 293 -2.64 1.73 -1.54
CA ALA A 293 -1.77 0.86 -2.32
C ALA A 293 -0.55 0.31 -1.54
N GLY A 294 -0.13 0.99 -0.47
CA GLY A 294 1.02 0.58 0.34
C GLY A 294 0.70 -0.48 1.41
N PRO A 295 1.72 -0.94 2.18
CA PRO A 295 1.48 -1.84 3.29
C PRO A 295 0.63 -1.18 4.36
N THR A 296 -0.36 -1.92 4.85
CA THR A 296 -1.13 -1.57 6.04
C THR A 296 -0.60 -2.32 7.24
N VAL A 297 -0.41 -1.60 8.35
CA VAL A 297 0.13 -2.07 9.61
C VAL A 297 -0.93 -1.91 10.69
N LEU A 298 -1.23 -2.98 11.43
CA LEU A 298 -2.07 -2.94 12.63
C LEU A 298 -1.18 -3.01 13.87
N PHE A 299 -1.31 -2.04 14.79
CA PHE A 299 -0.89 -2.26 16.16
C PHE A 299 -2.07 -2.73 17.01
N SER A 300 -1.98 -3.93 17.56
CA SER A 300 -3.03 -4.54 18.38
C SER A 300 -2.58 -4.69 19.83
N TRP A 301 -3.15 -3.90 20.72
CA TRP A 301 -2.88 -3.94 22.16
C TRP A 301 -3.92 -4.79 22.90
N PRO A 302 -3.65 -5.37 24.09
CA PRO A 302 -4.50 -6.37 24.73
C PRO A 302 -5.77 -5.79 25.39
N SER A 303 -6.68 -5.24 24.57
CA SER A 303 -8.05 -4.95 24.99
C SER A 303 -8.88 -6.24 25.10
N ARG A 304 -9.69 -6.35 26.16
CA ARG A 304 -10.35 -7.59 26.59
C ARG A 304 -11.62 -7.95 25.83
N GLY A 305 -12.23 -7.02 25.08
CA GLY A 305 -13.42 -7.35 24.28
C GLY A 305 -14.69 -7.65 25.10
N GLY A 306 -14.75 -7.20 26.37
CA GLY A 306 -15.94 -7.20 27.22
C GLY A 306 -16.28 -5.83 27.85
N VAL A 307 -17.55 -5.65 28.25
CA VAL A 307 -18.14 -4.38 28.74
C VAL A 307 -17.71 -4.00 30.17
N VAL A 308 -17.24 -4.96 30.98
CA VAL A 308 -16.92 -4.74 32.42
C VAL A 308 -15.44 -4.35 32.65
N ASP A 309 -14.62 -4.27 31.60
CA ASP A 309 -13.16 -4.25 31.72
C ASP A 309 -12.50 -2.88 31.41
N TYR A 310 -13.24 -1.77 31.42
CA TYR A 310 -12.70 -0.47 30.95
C TYR A 310 -11.39 -0.06 31.65
N THR A 311 -11.31 -0.15 32.98
CA THR A 311 -10.10 0.21 33.75
C THR A 311 -8.95 -0.77 33.53
N VAL A 312 -9.26 -2.01 33.14
CA VAL A 312 -8.26 -3.03 32.81
C VAL A 312 -7.68 -2.76 31.42
N ASP A 313 -8.54 -2.44 30.46
CA ASP A 313 -8.15 -1.99 29.11
C ASP A 313 -7.33 -0.70 29.19
N GLU A 314 -7.68 0.23 30.07
CA GLU A 314 -6.90 1.45 30.31
C GLU A 314 -5.49 1.13 30.80
N GLN A 315 -5.35 0.26 31.81
CA GLN A 315 -4.02 -0.18 32.26
C GLN A 315 -3.26 -0.93 31.18
N ALA A 316 -3.94 -1.72 30.35
CA ALA A 316 -3.32 -2.44 29.23
C ALA A 316 -2.85 -1.49 28.12
N ALA A 317 -3.61 -0.42 27.84
CA ALA A 317 -3.23 0.64 26.92
C ALA A 317 -1.98 1.37 27.40
N GLU A 318 -1.94 1.81 28.67
CA GLU A 318 -0.75 2.45 29.25
C GLU A 318 0.47 1.51 29.25
N TRP A 319 0.27 0.23 29.58
CA TRP A 319 1.32 -0.79 29.54
C TRP A 319 1.88 -1.01 28.11
N SER A 320 1.09 -0.72 27.07
CA SER A 320 1.49 -0.91 25.66
C SER A 320 2.26 0.26 25.07
N ILE A 321 2.45 1.36 25.80
CA ILE A 321 3.15 2.56 25.31
C ILE A 321 4.60 2.29 24.88
N PRO A 322 5.43 1.54 25.63
CA PRO A 322 6.79 1.23 25.20
C PRO A 322 6.83 0.44 23.89
N ASP A 323 5.97 -0.59 23.75
CA ASP A 323 5.89 -1.39 22.52
C ASP A 323 5.43 -0.54 21.32
N MET A 324 4.48 0.38 21.54
CA MET A 324 4.06 1.33 20.50
C MET A 324 5.23 2.22 20.05
N LYS A 325 6.02 2.75 21.00
CA LYS A 325 7.22 3.54 20.69
C LYS A 325 8.17 2.74 19.79
N ASP A 326 8.44 1.48 20.14
CA ASP A 326 9.37 0.62 19.40
C ASP A 326 8.86 0.29 17.99
N VAL A 327 7.56 0.07 17.84
CA VAL A 327 6.92 -0.11 16.52
C VAL A 327 7.04 1.16 15.68
N LEU A 328 6.74 2.34 16.23
CA LEU A 328 6.88 3.60 15.52
C LEU A 328 8.34 3.89 15.15
N ALA A 329 9.30 3.57 16.02
CA ALA A 329 10.74 3.69 15.73
C ALA A 329 11.16 2.78 14.57
N SER A 330 10.64 1.54 14.54
CA SER A 330 10.89 0.59 13.46
C SER A 330 10.31 1.09 12.13
N LEU A 331 9.06 1.56 12.13
CA LEU A 331 8.39 2.09 10.93
C LEU A 331 9.03 3.38 10.42
N ALA A 332 9.56 4.23 11.31
CA ALA A 332 10.25 5.45 10.91
C ALA A 332 11.55 5.18 10.13
N THR A 333 12.08 3.95 10.15
CA THR A 333 13.34 3.57 9.50
C THR A 333 13.21 2.42 8.52
N VAL A 334 12.05 1.77 8.43
CA VAL A 334 11.86 0.56 7.62
C VAL A 334 12.01 0.83 6.12
N ALA A 335 11.61 2.01 5.65
CA ALA A 335 11.70 2.44 4.26
C ALA A 335 12.00 3.95 4.21
N PRO A 336 13.28 4.36 4.26
CA PRO A 336 13.66 5.77 4.23
C PRO A 336 13.06 6.52 3.02
N GLY A 337 12.47 7.69 3.27
CA GLY A 337 11.81 8.51 2.24
C GLY A 337 10.35 8.13 1.97
N VAL A 338 9.87 6.98 2.47
CA VAL A 338 8.46 6.59 2.33
C VAL A 338 7.64 7.15 3.50
N PRO A 339 6.54 7.89 3.23
CA PRO A 339 5.75 8.51 4.29
C PRO A 339 4.92 7.49 5.09
N VAL A 340 4.81 7.72 6.39
CA VAL A 340 3.94 6.97 7.32
C VAL A 340 2.69 7.79 7.63
N TYR A 341 1.52 7.18 7.51
CA TYR A 341 0.22 7.73 7.87
C TYR A 341 -0.35 6.91 9.01
N VAL A 342 -0.86 7.57 10.05
CA VAL A 342 -1.34 6.90 11.25
C VAL A 342 -2.79 7.26 11.51
N ILE A 343 -3.63 6.26 11.81
CA ILE A 343 -5.01 6.44 12.23
C ILE A 343 -5.19 5.71 13.57
N ALA A 344 -5.55 6.43 14.61
CA ALA A 344 -5.88 5.85 15.92
C ALA A 344 -7.32 6.17 16.32
N HIS A 345 -8.00 5.18 16.89
CA HIS A 345 -9.39 5.30 17.32
C HIS A 345 -9.54 5.25 18.84
N SER A 346 -10.37 6.13 19.41
CA SER A 346 -10.79 6.10 20.82
C SER A 346 -9.59 5.97 21.78
N MET A 347 -9.60 5.00 22.70
CA MET A 347 -8.53 4.74 23.67
C MET A 347 -7.18 4.39 23.01
N GLY A 348 -7.16 3.91 21.76
CA GLY A 348 -5.93 3.69 21.00
C GLY A 348 -5.11 4.98 20.80
N ASN A 349 -5.75 6.15 20.87
CA ASN A 349 -5.07 7.43 20.85
C ASN A 349 -4.18 7.64 22.09
N ARG A 350 -4.54 7.09 23.26
CA ARG A 350 -3.69 7.12 24.46
C ARG A 350 -2.35 6.42 24.21
N VAL A 351 -2.43 5.24 23.59
CA VAL A 351 -1.27 4.42 23.22
C VAL A 351 -0.42 5.13 22.17
N LEU A 352 -1.04 5.57 21.08
CA LEU A 352 -0.35 6.24 19.97
C LEU A 352 0.34 7.53 20.43
N THR A 353 -0.40 8.45 21.04
CA THR A 353 0.11 9.81 21.27
C THR A 353 1.23 9.84 22.30
N ARG A 354 1.14 9.02 23.36
CA ARG A 354 2.21 8.89 24.35
C ARG A 354 3.40 8.12 23.81
N GLY A 355 3.19 7.05 23.02
CA GLY A 355 4.27 6.33 22.35
C GLY A 355 5.02 7.20 21.34
N PHE A 356 4.28 8.00 20.56
CA PHE A 356 4.87 8.94 19.62
C PHE A 356 5.61 10.07 20.33
N LYS A 357 5.04 10.64 21.39
CA LYS A 357 5.76 11.61 22.23
C LYS A 357 7.08 11.02 22.76
N ALA A 358 7.04 9.81 23.34
CA ALA A 358 8.23 9.15 23.86
C ALA A 358 9.29 8.91 22.76
N LEU A 359 8.88 8.59 21.53
CA LEU A 359 9.77 8.49 20.38
C LEU A 359 10.44 9.83 20.05
N LEU A 360 9.68 10.94 20.10
CA LEU A 360 10.20 12.27 19.80
C LEU A 360 11.07 12.84 20.92
N ASP A 361 10.81 12.47 22.17
CA ASP A 361 11.67 12.77 23.30
C ASP A 361 13.04 12.07 23.15
N GLU A 362 13.06 10.88 22.53
CA GLU A 362 14.28 10.12 22.24
C GLU A 362 15.03 10.63 21.00
N ASP A 363 14.34 10.81 19.88
CA ASP A 363 14.90 11.36 18.63
C ASP A 363 13.84 12.16 17.85
N LEU A 364 13.93 13.48 17.97
CA LEU A 364 13.03 14.42 17.29
C LEU A 364 13.08 14.28 15.75
N ASN A 365 14.15 13.74 15.16
CA ASN A 365 14.23 13.56 13.71
C ASN A 365 13.28 12.48 13.18
N LYS A 366 12.86 11.53 14.04
CA LYS A 366 11.92 10.46 13.66
C LYS A 366 10.58 11.00 13.16
N ARG A 367 10.17 12.21 13.59
CA ARG A 367 8.95 12.85 13.10
C ARG A 367 8.92 13.03 11.58
N ARG A 368 10.08 13.11 10.91
CA ARG A 368 10.18 13.32 9.46
C ARG A 368 9.60 12.17 8.63
N ALA A 369 9.55 10.96 9.21
CA ALA A 369 8.94 9.81 8.55
C ALA A 369 7.40 9.89 8.52
N PHE A 370 6.79 10.63 9.45
CA PHE A 370 5.35 10.68 9.62
C PHE A 370 4.77 11.89 8.88
N LYS A 371 3.80 11.63 8.01
CA LYS A 371 3.18 12.67 7.18
C LYS A 371 1.82 13.12 7.74
N GLN A 372 1.03 12.16 8.25
CA GLN A 372 -0.30 12.41 8.82
C GLN A 372 -0.52 11.57 10.06
N ILE A 373 -1.12 12.17 11.08
CA ILE A 373 -1.70 11.47 12.23
C ILE A 373 -3.16 11.88 12.32
N VAL A 374 -4.05 10.89 12.29
CA VAL A 374 -5.49 11.06 12.48
C VAL A 374 -5.87 10.55 13.85
N LEU A 375 -6.43 11.44 14.66
CA LEU A 375 -6.99 11.16 15.97
C LEU A 375 -8.51 11.07 15.84
N ALA A 376 -9.05 9.85 15.73
CA ALA A 376 -10.47 9.61 15.59
C ALA A 376 -11.12 9.39 16.97
N ALA A 377 -12.05 10.29 17.34
CA ALA A 377 -12.76 10.29 18.62
C ALA A 377 -11.85 10.01 19.83
N PRO A 378 -10.71 10.72 19.99
CA PRO A 378 -9.69 10.35 20.95
C PRO A 378 -10.19 10.41 22.39
N ASP A 379 -10.09 9.27 23.06
CA ASP A 379 -10.30 9.16 24.49
C ASP A 379 -9.01 9.54 25.23
N ILE A 380 -8.60 10.81 25.14
CA ILE A 380 -7.48 11.41 25.89
C ILE A 380 -8.04 12.56 26.71
N ASP A 381 -7.51 12.82 27.90
CA ASP A 381 -7.87 14.02 28.65
C ASP A 381 -7.45 15.27 27.86
N ALA A 382 -8.38 16.18 27.60
CA ALA A 382 -8.16 17.35 26.75
C ALA A 382 -7.07 18.27 27.30
N ASP A 383 -6.95 18.39 28.63
CA ASP A 383 -5.99 19.26 29.28
C ASP A 383 -4.61 18.60 29.38
N VAL A 384 -4.54 17.27 29.52
CA VAL A 384 -3.30 16.50 29.29
C VAL A 384 -2.82 16.68 27.85
N PHE A 385 -3.72 16.62 26.87
CA PHE A 385 -3.33 16.83 25.48
C PHE A 385 -2.77 18.24 25.26
N ARG A 386 -3.48 19.27 25.75
CA ARG A 386 -3.03 20.67 25.62
C ARG A 386 -1.69 20.93 26.31
N ARG A 387 -1.48 20.37 27.50
CA ARG A 387 -0.31 20.63 28.33
C ARG A 387 0.93 19.86 27.90
N GLU A 388 0.77 18.58 27.52
CA GLU A 388 1.89 17.65 27.44
C GLU A 388 2.08 17.04 26.04
N ILE A 389 1.00 16.62 25.39
CA ILE A 389 1.08 15.84 24.15
C ILE A 389 1.14 16.77 22.93
N GLY A 390 0.19 17.69 22.80
CA GLY A 390 0.06 18.63 21.70
C GLY A 390 1.36 19.39 21.42
N PRO A 391 2.00 20.02 22.43
CA PRO A 391 3.27 20.72 22.24
C PRO A 391 4.41 19.83 21.70
N ALA A 392 4.37 18.52 21.95
CA ALA A 392 5.40 17.59 21.48
C ALA A 392 5.16 17.10 20.04
N ILE A 393 3.90 16.87 19.65
CA ILE A 393 3.57 16.21 18.37
C ILE A 393 3.13 17.17 17.26
N LEU A 394 2.68 18.38 17.62
CA LEU A 394 2.20 19.40 16.67
C LEU A 394 3.34 20.30 16.15
N GLY A 395 3.09 21.01 15.05
CA GLY A 395 4.04 21.98 14.46
C GLY A 395 4.89 21.39 13.34
N LYS A 396 6.22 21.39 13.47
CA LYS A 396 7.19 20.98 12.41
C LYS A 396 7.21 19.45 12.13
N GLY A 397 6.20 18.71 12.60
CA GLY A 397 6.07 17.27 12.49
C GLY A 397 5.00 16.86 11.46
N PRO A 398 4.35 15.68 11.64
CA PRO A 398 3.21 15.31 10.83
C PRO A 398 2.07 16.33 10.98
N ARG A 399 1.25 16.46 9.93
CA ARG A 399 -0.06 17.11 10.10
C ARG A 399 -0.92 16.23 11.01
N VAL A 400 -1.58 16.84 11.98
CA VAL A 400 -2.46 16.13 12.91
C VAL A 400 -3.89 16.56 12.68
N THR A 401 -4.77 15.61 12.36
CA THR A 401 -6.22 15.84 12.18
C THR A 401 -6.99 15.19 13.33
N LEU A 402 -7.78 15.98 14.03
CA LEU A 402 -8.69 15.53 15.10
C LEU A 402 -10.11 15.42 14.54
N TYR A 403 -10.73 14.24 14.62
CA TYR A 403 -12.17 14.09 14.44
C TYR A 403 -12.83 13.98 15.82
N ALA A 404 -13.54 15.02 16.22
CA ALA A 404 -14.29 15.09 17.49
C ALA A 404 -15.80 14.90 17.23
N SER A 405 -16.54 14.32 18.18
CA SER A 405 -17.98 14.12 18.05
C SER A 405 -18.68 14.31 19.40
N SER A 406 -19.79 15.06 19.42
CA SER A 406 -20.66 15.24 20.59
C SER A 406 -21.62 14.07 20.80
N ASN A 407 -21.82 13.23 19.78
CA ASN A 407 -22.76 12.10 19.81
C ASN A 407 -22.10 10.78 20.26
N ASP A 408 -20.83 10.84 20.67
CA ASP A 408 -20.08 9.67 21.10
C ASP A 408 -20.43 9.28 22.54
N LYS A 409 -21.32 8.27 22.67
CA LYS A 409 -21.73 7.71 23.97
C LYS A 409 -20.57 7.09 24.74
N ALA A 410 -19.55 6.58 24.05
CA ALA A 410 -18.38 6.00 24.70
C ALA A 410 -17.49 7.08 25.33
N LEU A 411 -17.32 8.23 24.66
CA LEU A 411 -16.62 9.38 25.24
C LEU A 411 -17.37 9.99 26.42
N ALA A 412 -18.71 10.07 26.36
CA ALA A 412 -19.52 10.51 27.49
C ALA A 412 -19.37 9.57 28.71
N ALA A 413 -19.38 8.25 28.48
CA ALA A 413 -19.12 7.26 29.52
C ALA A 413 -17.70 7.40 30.10
N SER A 414 -16.69 7.58 29.24
CA SER A 414 -15.31 7.85 29.65
C SER A 414 -15.22 9.09 30.54
N ARG A 415 -15.78 10.22 30.12
CA ARG A 415 -15.80 11.46 30.93
C ARG A 415 -16.39 11.24 32.31
N ASN A 416 -17.53 10.55 32.41
CA ASN A 416 -18.17 10.27 33.68
C ASN A 416 -17.30 9.40 34.60
N LEU A 417 -16.62 8.39 34.04
CA LEU A 417 -15.70 7.55 34.80
C LEU A 417 -14.47 8.34 35.31
N HIS A 418 -14.00 9.32 34.54
CA HIS A 418 -12.86 10.16 34.90
C HIS A 418 -13.30 11.45 35.61
N GLY A 419 -14.32 11.41 36.46
CA GLY A 419 -14.69 12.55 37.32
C GLY A 419 -15.16 13.81 36.59
N GLY A 420 -15.62 13.68 35.34
CA GLY A 420 -16.13 14.79 34.55
C GLY A 420 -15.10 15.54 33.71
N TYR A 421 -13.82 15.12 33.71
CA TYR A 421 -12.78 15.74 32.88
C TYR A 421 -13.05 15.52 31.38
N ARG A 422 -12.91 16.61 30.62
CA ARG A 422 -13.20 16.64 29.19
C ARG A 422 -12.25 15.74 28.42
N ARG A 423 -12.78 15.03 27.44
CA ARG A 423 -12.03 14.20 26.49
C ARG A 423 -11.74 15.01 25.22
N LEU A 424 -10.57 14.77 24.64
CA LEU A 424 -10.10 15.43 23.41
C LEU A 424 -11.07 15.20 22.24
N GLY A 425 -11.74 14.05 22.20
CA GLY A 425 -12.71 13.71 21.16
C GLY A 425 -14.10 14.31 21.36
N GLU A 426 -14.39 15.01 22.46
CA GLU A 426 -15.68 15.69 22.64
C GLU A 426 -15.77 16.92 21.71
N SER A 427 -16.95 17.15 21.13
CA SER A 427 -17.25 18.32 20.31
C SER A 427 -18.13 19.35 21.06
N GLY A 428 -18.76 20.29 20.35
CA GLY A 428 -19.59 21.34 20.94
C GLY A 428 -18.78 22.30 21.81
N ASP A 429 -19.27 22.61 23.01
CA ASP A 429 -18.57 23.51 23.95
C ASP A 429 -17.22 22.95 24.46
N ASN A 430 -16.98 21.65 24.26
CA ASN A 430 -15.77 20.96 24.69
C ASN A 430 -14.73 20.79 23.58
N ILE A 431 -15.04 21.18 22.34
CA ILE A 431 -14.16 20.96 21.21
C ILE A 431 -12.79 21.63 21.41
N VAL A 432 -11.73 20.90 21.06
CA VAL A 432 -10.34 21.37 21.24
C VAL A 432 -9.84 21.97 19.95
N VAL A 433 -9.55 23.27 19.97
CA VAL A 433 -8.88 23.99 18.88
C VAL A 433 -7.49 24.43 19.37
N MET A 434 -6.46 24.08 18.61
CA MET A 434 -5.07 24.43 18.90
C MET A 434 -4.35 24.80 17.61
N ARG A 435 -3.28 25.60 17.71
CA ARG A 435 -2.40 25.86 16.56
C ARG A 435 -1.80 24.54 16.07
N ASP A 436 -1.72 24.38 14.75
CA ASP A 436 -1.14 23.21 14.08
C ASP A 436 -1.93 21.90 14.31
N LEU A 437 -3.15 21.98 14.85
CA LEU A 437 -4.13 20.87 14.95
C LEU A 437 -5.33 21.14 14.03
N ASP A 438 -5.55 20.27 13.05
CA ASP A 438 -6.70 20.34 12.16
C ASP A 438 -7.92 19.73 12.85
N THR A 439 -8.74 20.56 13.50
CA THR A 439 -9.92 20.11 14.26
C THR A 439 -11.17 20.02 13.36
N VAL A 440 -11.71 18.82 13.23
CA VAL A 440 -12.95 18.53 12.50
C VAL A 440 -14.03 18.04 13.46
N ASP A 441 -15.11 18.79 13.56
CA ASP A 441 -16.35 18.38 14.20
C ASP A 441 -17.10 17.40 13.30
N ALA A 442 -17.10 16.15 13.73
CA ALA A 442 -17.77 15.03 13.13
C ALA A 442 -19.10 14.71 13.81
N SER A 443 -19.68 15.59 14.63
CA SER A 443 -20.93 15.30 15.36
C SER A 443 -22.13 15.07 14.43
N MET A 444 -22.12 15.67 13.24
CA MET A 444 -23.20 15.52 12.25
C MET A 444 -23.09 14.22 11.43
N VAL A 445 -22.07 13.40 11.70
CA VAL A 445 -21.83 12.12 11.05
C VAL A 445 -21.50 11.07 12.11
N SER A 446 -21.75 9.78 11.85
CA SER A 446 -21.35 8.75 12.81
C SER A 446 -19.83 8.58 12.77
N THR A 447 -19.17 8.82 13.91
CA THR A 447 -17.77 8.48 14.15
C THR A 447 -17.60 7.07 14.70
N GLU A 448 -18.66 6.26 14.75
CA GLU A 448 -18.56 4.88 15.24
C GLU A 448 -17.77 4.01 14.26
N PHE A 449 -16.43 4.02 14.41
CA PHE A 449 -15.53 3.10 13.71
C PHE A 449 -15.66 1.65 14.24
N LEU A 450 -16.33 1.46 15.37
CA LEU A 450 -16.59 0.17 16.00
C LEU A 450 -18.10 0.04 16.17
N GLY A 451 -18.71 -0.88 15.42
CA GLY A 451 -20.14 -0.86 15.13
C GLY A 451 -21.03 -0.96 16.36
N HIS A 452 -22.07 -0.13 16.38
CA HIS A 452 -23.47 -0.57 16.42
C HIS A 452 -24.36 0.67 16.24
N SER A 453 -24.57 1.15 15.01
CA SER A 453 -25.75 1.94 14.56
C SER A 453 -25.60 2.54 13.16
N TYR A 454 -26.58 2.26 12.30
CA TYR A 454 -26.96 2.92 11.04
C TYR A 454 -26.02 2.91 9.81
N PHE A 455 -26.61 2.46 8.71
CA PHE A 455 -26.02 2.07 7.42
C PHE A 455 -25.64 3.25 6.47
N GLY A 456 -25.36 4.45 6.98
CA GLY A 456 -25.18 5.64 6.14
C GLY A 456 -23.96 6.52 6.46
N ASP A 457 -23.65 6.74 7.74
CA ASP A 457 -22.96 7.99 8.11
C ASP A 457 -21.43 7.88 8.29
N SER A 458 -20.88 6.68 8.46
CA SER A 458 -19.41 6.49 8.52
C SER A 458 -18.73 6.66 7.16
N SER A 459 -19.51 6.60 6.07
CA SER A 459 -19.03 6.81 4.71
C SER A 459 -18.47 8.22 4.49
N THR A 460 -19.03 9.23 5.15
CA THR A 460 -18.61 10.63 5.02
C THR A 460 -17.24 10.87 5.66
N VAL A 461 -17.01 10.35 6.87
CA VAL A 461 -15.69 10.40 7.51
C VAL A 461 -14.68 9.57 6.71
N MET A 462 -15.06 8.38 6.24
CA MET A 462 -14.17 7.55 5.42
C MET A 462 -13.78 8.24 4.10
N SER A 463 -14.73 8.88 3.43
CA SER A 463 -14.48 9.64 2.20
C SER A 463 -13.54 10.82 2.45
N ASP A 464 -13.69 11.48 3.59
CA ASP A 464 -12.81 12.56 3.99
C ASP A 464 -11.39 12.05 4.33
N LEU A 465 -11.28 10.88 4.95
CA LEU A 465 -10.00 10.20 5.17
C LEU A 465 -9.27 9.88 3.86
N ILE A 466 -9.97 9.59 2.76
CA ILE A 466 -9.32 9.42 1.44
C ILE A 466 -8.53 10.68 1.08
N TYR A 467 -9.11 11.88 1.29
CA TYR A 467 -8.41 13.14 1.01
C TYR A 467 -7.27 13.41 1.98
N VAL A 468 -7.42 13.06 3.27
CA VAL A 468 -6.35 13.20 4.28
C VAL A 468 -5.18 12.27 3.97
N ILE A 469 -5.45 11.01 3.65
CA ILE A 469 -4.42 9.98 3.50
C ILE A 469 -3.81 10.01 2.10
N GLN A 470 -4.62 9.90 1.05
CA GLN A 470 -4.09 9.83 -0.32
C GLN A 470 -3.57 11.17 -0.84
N LYS A 471 -4.26 12.26 -0.50
CA LYS A 471 -3.96 13.59 -1.04
C LYS A 471 -3.27 14.52 -0.03
N SER A 472 -3.24 14.15 1.25
CA SER A 472 -2.65 14.99 2.31
C SER A 472 -3.22 16.41 2.35
N LEU A 473 -4.51 16.55 2.00
CA LEU A 473 -5.14 17.86 1.90
C LEU A 473 -5.41 18.45 3.30
N PRO A 474 -5.04 19.72 3.52
CA PRO A 474 -5.45 20.41 4.72
C PRO A 474 -6.96 20.68 4.71
N PRO A 475 -7.60 20.92 5.86
CA PRO A 475 -9.05 21.07 5.95
C PRO A 475 -9.61 22.24 5.10
N GLN A 476 -8.87 23.34 4.93
CA GLN A 476 -9.28 24.44 4.03
C GLN A 476 -9.45 24.01 2.56
N ASP A 477 -8.66 23.05 2.09
CA ASP A 477 -8.74 22.54 0.72
C ASP A 477 -9.83 21.47 0.58
N ARG A 478 -10.32 20.95 1.70
CA ARG A 478 -11.42 19.97 1.77
C ARG A 478 -12.80 20.63 1.83
N VAL A 479 -12.85 21.97 1.90
CA VAL A 479 -14.11 22.74 1.84
C VAL A 479 -14.84 22.58 0.51
N ARG A 480 -14.12 22.34 -0.59
CA ARG A 480 -14.73 22.05 -1.91
C ARG A 480 -15.42 20.68 -1.98
N PHE A 481 -15.19 19.80 -1.00
CA PHE A 481 -15.74 18.45 -0.96
C PHE A 481 -16.77 18.32 0.17
N ALA A 482 -16.30 18.20 1.41
CA ALA A 482 -17.12 17.71 2.52
C ALA A 482 -17.14 18.63 3.74
N LEU A 483 -16.23 19.61 3.84
CA LEU A 483 -16.09 20.44 5.05
C LEU A 483 -16.62 21.86 4.88
N GLU A 484 -16.95 22.51 5.98
CA GLU A 484 -17.19 23.95 6.07
C GLU A 484 -16.50 24.54 7.30
N PRO A 485 -15.95 25.77 7.21
CA PRO A 485 -15.28 26.41 8.33
C PRO A 485 -16.27 26.94 9.36
N VAL A 486 -15.95 26.79 10.65
CA VAL A 486 -16.70 27.37 11.77
C VAL A 486 -15.78 28.27 12.58
N ARG A 487 -16.18 29.54 12.71
CA ARG A 487 -15.48 30.52 13.55
C ARG A 487 -16.18 30.62 14.89
N ALA A 488 -15.50 30.19 15.95
CA ALA A 488 -15.98 30.28 17.33
C ALA A 488 -14.98 31.06 18.20
N ALA A 489 -15.39 31.42 19.42
CA ALA A 489 -14.53 32.11 20.38
C ALA A 489 -13.23 31.34 20.69
N MET A 490 -13.30 30.01 20.65
CA MET A 490 -12.18 29.07 20.82
C MET A 490 -11.23 28.98 19.61
N GLY A 491 -11.60 29.53 18.45
CA GLY A 491 -10.81 29.53 17.23
C GLY A 491 -11.56 29.05 15.99
N LEU A 492 -10.80 28.87 14.90
CA LEU A 492 -11.29 28.30 13.65
C LEU A 492 -11.18 26.78 13.70
N TYR A 493 -12.29 26.10 13.44
CA TYR A 493 -12.34 24.66 13.20
C TYR A 493 -13.20 24.37 11.97
N TRP A 494 -13.37 23.10 11.62
CA TRP A 494 -14.18 22.67 10.49
C TRP A 494 -15.25 21.70 10.95
N ARG A 495 -16.36 21.61 10.23
CA ARG A 495 -17.35 20.56 10.40
C ARG A 495 -17.75 19.99 9.04
N PHE A 496 -18.36 18.82 9.02
CA PHE A 496 -18.95 18.32 7.79
C PHE A 496 -20.09 19.24 7.32
N LYS A 497 -20.31 19.35 6.01
CA LYS A 497 -21.48 20.05 5.48
C LYS A 497 -22.73 19.26 5.81
N THR A 498 -23.81 19.95 6.11
CA THR A 498 -25.15 19.35 6.09
C THR A 498 -25.48 18.98 4.64
N GLN A 499 -25.88 17.74 4.40
CA GLN A 499 -26.38 17.30 3.08
C GLN A 499 -27.82 17.77 2.86
#